data_AF-G7IB95-F1
#
_entry.id   AF-G7IB95-F1
#
_cell.length_a   1.000
_cell.length_b   1.000
_cell.length_c   1.000
_cell.angle_alpha   90.00
_cell.angle_beta   90.00
_cell.angle_gamma   90.00
#
_symmetry.space_group_name_H-M   'P 1'
#
loop_
_entity.id
_entity.type
_entity.pdbx_description
1 polymer ?
#
loop_
_entity_poly.entity_id
_entity_poly.type
_entity_poly.pdbx_seq_one_letter_code
_entity_poly.pdbx_strand_id
1 'polypeptide(L)'
;MSMYLGDICIFKRRPYAINRIGKTITVGLDDLNAWLVAEPPESDSEPLLGGNKKFLVESEGKLLLVVIYEFLGFASGDSVFWIKVFRLDEKARKWVKLTSLGDRVLFLGNGCLFSASASELSVTKGNCVIFIDDAFLHFNCKNMQYGNCVFDLDQRQLTPLSDCPEYFNLFWPPTEWIGECCVPK
;
A
#
# COMPACT_ATOMS: atom_id res chain seq x y z
N MET A 1 24.67 -9.87 8.06
CA MET A 1 23.52 -9.23 8.73
C MET A 1 22.31 -9.48 7.83
N SER A 2 21.36 -10.30 8.27
CA SER A 2 20.18 -10.65 7.46
C SER A 2 19.26 -9.42 7.37
N MET A 3 19.23 -8.77 6.22
CA MET A 3 18.21 -7.77 5.90
C MET A 3 16.94 -8.55 5.54
N TYR A 4 16.00 -8.68 6.48
CA TYR A 4 14.65 -9.12 6.15
C TYR A 4 14.07 -8.15 5.12
N LEU A 5 13.88 -8.62 3.88
CA LEU A 5 13.15 -7.88 2.86
C LEU A 5 11.76 -7.54 3.40
N GLY A 6 11.35 -6.29 3.20
CA GLY A 6 10.02 -5.80 3.52
C GLY A 6 9.07 -6.08 2.37
N ASP A 7 9.37 -5.51 1.20
CA ASP A 7 8.54 -5.63 0.00
C ASP A 7 9.39 -5.51 -1.28
N ILE A 8 8.83 -5.95 -2.40
CA ILE A 8 9.42 -5.88 -3.74
C ILE A 8 8.41 -5.40 -4.78
N CYS A 9 8.83 -4.50 -5.65
CA CYS A 9 8.01 -3.98 -6.75
C CYS A 9 8.80 -3.95 -8.05
N ILE A 10 8.15 -4.26 -9.17
CA ILE A 10 8.72 -4.07 -10.50
C ILE A 10 8.44 -2.64 -10.95
N PHE A 11 9.49 -1.86 -11.19
CA PHE A 11 9.39 -0.49 -11.67
C PHE A 11 10.33 -0.28 -12.85
N LYS A 12 9.81 0.27 -13.96
CA LYS A 12 10.56 0.46 -15.21
C LYS A 12 11.34 -0.80 -15.63
N ARG A 13 10.68 -1.95 -15.55
CA ARG A 13 11.22 -3.28 -15.90
C ARG A 13 12.40 -3.75 -15.02
N ARG A 14 12.59 -3.18 -13.82
CA ARG A 14 13.62 -3.58 -12.86
C ARG A 14 13.00 -3.89 -11.50
N PRO A 15 13.54 -4.85 -10.75
CA PRO A 15 13.11 -5.10 -9.38
C PRO A 15 13.67 -4.03 -8.44
N TYR A 16 12.79 -3.48 -7.61
CA TYR A 16 13.13 -2.62 -6.48
C TYR A 16 12.70 -3.31 -5.21
N ALA A 17 13.61 -3.42 -4.27
CA ALA A 17 13.37 -4.05 -2.98
C ALA A 17 13.58 -3.03 -1.86
N ILE A 18 12.73 -3.06 -0.85
CA ILE A 18 12.86 -2.24 0.35
C ILE A 18 13.01 -3.14 1.58
N ASN A 19 13.87 -2.75 2.52
CA ASN A 19 13.98 -3.43 3.81
C ASN A 19 13.07 -2.80 4.87
N ARG A 20 12.97 -3.42 6.04
CA ARG A 20 12.16 -2.90 7.17
C ARG A 20 12.54 -1.48 7.62
N ILE A 21 13.81 -1.08 7.45
CA ILE A 21 14.30 0.26 7.85
C ILE A 21 13.95 1.31 6.79
N GLY A 22 13.53 0.92 5.58
CA GLY A 22 13.18 1.82 4.48
C GLY A 22 14.28 2.04 3.44
N LYS A 23 15.42 1.35 3.60
CA LYS A 23 16.50 1.40 2.61
C LYS A 23 16.06 0.66 1.36
N THR A 24 16.13 1.34 0.22
CA THR A 24 15.65 0.82 -1.05
C THR A 24 16.80 0.53 -1.98
N ILE A 25 16.80 -0.67 -2.55
CA ILE A 25 17.81 -1.13 -3.50
C ILE A 25 17.16 -1.58 -4.80
N THR A 26 17.93 -1.62 -5.87
CA THR A 26 17.56 -2.28 -7.12
C THR A 26 18.66 -3.25 -7.51
N VAL A 27 18.32 -4.34 -8.18
CA VAL A 27 19.28 -5.33 -8.65
C VAL A 27 19.46 -5.18 -10.17
N GLY A 28 20.70 -5.08 -10.62
CA GLY A 28 21.03 -5.12 -12.04
C GLY A 28 20.71 -6.49 -12.63
N LEU A 29 19.97 -6.54 -13.74
CA LEU A 29 19.62 -7.81 -14.39
C LEU A 29 20.82 -8.49 -15.05
N ASP A 30 21.85 -7.71 -15.41
CA ASP A 30 23.01 -8.19 -16.19
C ASP A 30 24.17 -8.66 -15.29
N ASP A 31 24.34 -8.05 -14.11
CA ASP A 31 25.47 -8.29 -13.23
C ASP A 31 25.08 -8.77 -11.81
N LEU A 32 23.77 -8.88 -11.54
CA LEU A 32 23.19 -9.27 -10.25
C LEU A 32 23.66 -8.41 -9.06
N ASN A 33 24.25 -7.24 -9.33
CA ASN A 33 24.71 -6.33 -8.30
C ASN A 33 23.53 -5.51 -7.76
N ALA A 34 23.53 -5.31 -6.43
CA ALA A 34 22.55 -4.49 -5.75
C ALA A 34 23.05 -3.05 -5.62
N TRP A 35 22.23 -2.10 -6.05
CA TRP A 35 22.53 -0.67 -5.99
C TRP A 35 21.60 0.03 -5.02
N LEU A 36 22.16 0.91 -4.18
CA LEU A 36 21.35 1.79 -3.34
C LEU A 36 20.61 2.82 -4.20
N VAL A 37 19.29 2.82 -4.09
CA VAL A 37 18.39 3.73 -4.81
C VAL A 37 18.02 4.92 -3.95
N ALA A 38 17.69 4.67 -2.68
CA ALA A 38 17.33 5.70 -1.72
C ALA A 38 17.57 5.22 -0.29
N GLU A 39 18.02 6.15 0.55
CA GLU A 39 18.00 5.98 2.01
C GLU A 39 16.57 6.12 2.55
N PRO A 40 16.28 5.65 3.78
CA PRO A 40 14.97 5.77 4.40
C PRO A 40 14.44 7.22 4.40
N PRO A 41 13.11 7.43 4.32
CA PRO A 41 12.56 8.77 4.44
C PRO A 41 12.91 9.40 5.79
N GLU A 42 13.37 10.66 5.80
CA GLU A 42 13.76 11.37 7.04
C GLU A 42 12.63 11.41 8.09
N SER A 43 11.38 11.43 7.63
CA SER A 43 10.18 11.47 8.49
C SER A 43 9.68 10.09 8.98
N ASP A 44 10.47 9.04 8.78
CA ASP A 44 10.15 7.65 9.15
C ASP A 44 10.72 7.21 10.51
N SER A 45 11.28 8.15 11.27
CA SER A 45 12.00 7.91 12.52
C SER A 45 11.14 7.86 13.79
N GLU A 46 9.81 7.90 13.69
CA GLU A 46 8.94 7.87 14.87
C GLU A 46 8.94 6.47 15.50
N PRO A 47 9.42 6.32 16.76
CA PRO A 47 9.38 5.05 17.46
C PRO A 47 7.94 4.77 17.91
N LEU A 48 7.16 4.16 17.02
CA LEU A 48 5.84 3.67 17.37
C LEU A 48 5.95 2.30 17.98
N LEU A 49 5.26 2.11 19.10
CA LEU A 49 5.23 0.84 19.80
C LEU A 49 4.62 -0.31 18.96
N GLY A 50 3.78 0.00 17.96
CA GLY A 50 3.23 -0.96 17.00
C GLY A 50 4.04 -1.11 15.69
N GLY A 51 5.10 -0.31 15.52
CA GLY A 51 5.97 -0.37 14.34
C GLY A 51 5.38 0.26 13.07
N ASN A 52 5.99 -0.07 11.93
CA ASN A 52 5.50 0.34 10.62
C ASN A 52 5.71 -0.77 9.58
N LYS A 53 4.83 -0.78 8.58
CA LYS A 53 4.92 -1.65 7.40
C LYS A 53 5.21 -0.78 6.18
N LYS A 54 6.06 -1.27 5.28
CA LYS A 54 6.55 -0.53 4.11
C LYS A 54 6.27 -1.31 2.85
N PHE A 55 5.68 -0.64 1.88
CA PHE A 55 5.25 -1.22 0.63
C PHE A 55 5.67 -0.37 -0.56
N LEU A 56 6.05 -1.02 -1.66
CA LEU A 56 6.39 -0.38 -2.90
C LEU A 56 5.28 -0.61 -3.92
N VAL A 57 4.85 0.45 -4.59
CA VAL A 57 3.84 0.37 -5.64
C VAL A 57 4.19 1.29 -6.80
N GLU A 58 4.04 0.79 -8.01
CA GLU A 58 4.15 1.60 -9.21
C GLU A 58 2.82 2.32 -9.47
N SER A 59 2.89 3.61 -9.80
CA SER A 59 1.74 4.43 -10.14
C SER A 59 2.14 5.52 -11.13
N GLU A 60 1.55 5.50 -12.32
CA GLU A 60 1.77 6.52 -13.38
C GLU A 60 3.25 6.77 -13.72
N GLY A 61 4.03 5.71 -13.88
CA GLY A 61 5.46 5.79 -14.17
C GLY A 61 6.30 6.29 -13.01
N LYS A 62 5.75 6.34 -11.78
CA LYS A 62 6.46 6.73 -10.56
C LYS A 62 6.47 5.56 -9.58
N LEU A 63 7.59 5.39 -8.89
CA LEU A 63 7.69 4.47 -7.77
C LEU A 63 7.24 5.18 -6.49
N LEU A 64 6.23 4.63 -5.84
CA LEU A 64 5.71 5.09 -4.56
C LEU A 64 6.12 4.15 -3.44
N LEU A 65 6.40 4.73 -2.28
CA LEU A 65 6.57 4.04 -1.00
C LEU A 65 5.38 4.38 -0.12
N VAL A 66 4.60 3.36 0.26
CA VAL A 66 3.50 3.46 1.21
C VAL A 66 4.01 2.96 2.56
N VAL A 67 4.00 3.84 3.56
CA VAL A 67 4.36 3.50 4.94
C VAL A 67 3.10 3.56 5.78
N ILE A 68 2.77 2.41 6.35
CA ILE A 68 1.64 2.22 7.25
C ILE A 68 2.16 2.21 8.67
N TYR A 69 1.63 3.12 9.49
CA TYR A 69 1.99 3.25 10.89
C TYR A 69 0.85 2.72 11.77
N GLU A 70 1.21 1.86 12.71
CA GLU A 70 0.28 1.25 13.64
C GLU A 70 0.69 1.62 15.06
N PHE A 71 -0.23 2.22 15.81
CA PHE A 71 -0.04 2.51 17.23
C PHE A 71 -1.09 1.75 18.05
N LEU A 72 -0.63 0.82 18.89
CA LEU A 72 -1.48 0.09 19.82
C LEU A 72 -1.65 0.91 21.10
N GLY A 73 -2.82 1.51 21.29
CA GLY A 73 -3.16 2.20 22.54
C GLY A 73 -3.52 1.20 23.63
N PHE A 74 -2.65 1.02 24.63
CA PHE A 74 -2.88 0.07 25.74
C PHE A 74 -4.09 0.39 26.63
N ALA A 75 -4.64 1.61 26.58
CA ALA A 75 -5.60 2.09 27.57
C ALA A 75 -7.06 2.14 27.07
N SER A 76 -7.32 2.25 25.77
CA SER A 76 -8.68 2.41 25.22
C SER A 76 -9.12 1.32 24.25
N GLY A 77 -8.22 0.43 23.81
CA GLY A 77 -8.52 -0.50 22.71
C GLY A 77 -8.61 0.18 21.33
N ASP A 78 -8.46 1.51 21.28
CA ASP A 78 -8.38 2.27 20.04
C ASP A 78 -6.93 2.21 19.54
N SER A 79 -6.76 1.61 18.37
CA SER A 79 -5.50 1.63 17.63
C SER A 79 -5.52 2.83 16.69
N VAL A 80 -4.48 3.66 16.75
CA VAL A 80 -4.36 4.81 15.84
C VAL A 80 -3.59 4.35 14.61
N PHE A 81 -4.18 4.62 13.45
CA PHE A 81 -3.69 4.21 12.14
C PHE A 81 -3.47 5.43 11.27
N TRP A 82 -2.31 5.54 10.62
CA TRP A 82 -2.13 6.52 9.55
C TRP A 82 -1.18 6.02 8.47
N ILE A 83 -1.39 6.54 7.27
CA ILE A 83 -0.60 6.23 6.09
C ILE A 83 0.21 7.46 5.69
N LYS A 84 1.50 7.27 5.38
CA LYS A 84 2.29 8.25 4.64
C LYS A 84 2.67 7.65 3.30
N VAL A 85 2.55 8.44 2.23
CA VAL A 85 3.01 8.05 0.90
C VAL A 85 4.16 8.93 0.48
N PHE A 86 5.17 8.33 -0.14
CA PHE A 86 6.33 9.01 -0.68
C PHE A 86 6.52 8.65 -2.15
N ARG A 87 7.04 9.59 -2.93
CA ARG A 87 7.49 9.40 -4.31
C ARG A 87 9.01 9.29 -4.33
N LEU A 88 9.55 8.37 -5.10
CA LEU A 88 10.98 8.35 -5.37
C LEU A 88 11.37 9.52 -6.27
N ASP A 89 12.32 10.34 -5.82
CA ASP A 89 13.09 11.22 -6.69
C ASP A 89 14.34 10.48 -7.15
N GLU A 90 14.30 9.92 -8.37
CA GLU A 90 15.39 9.12 -8.93
C GLU A 90 16.69 9.91 -9.09
N LYS A 91 16.61 11.22 -9.37
CA LYS A 91 17.78 12.08 -9.55
C LYS A 91 18.43 12.39 -8.22
N ALA A 92 17.63 12.76 -7.23
CA ALA A 92 18.11 13.10 -5.89
C ALA A 92 18.31 11.87 -4.98
N ARG A 93 17.94 10.66 -5.45
CA ARG A 93 18.04 9.39 -4.70
C ARG A 93 17.41 9.45 -3.32
N LYS A 94 16.21 10.05 -3.24
CA LYS A 94 15.50 10.29 -1.97
C LYS A 94 14.00 10.11 -2.10
N TRP A 95 13.36 9.86 -0.97
CA TRP A 95 11.91 9.81 -0.86
C TRP A 95 11.33 11.20 -0.58
N VAL A 96 10.39 11.64 -1.41
CA VAL A 96 9.69 12.91 -1.26
C VAL A 96 8.25 12.62 -0.83
N LYS A 97 7.85 13.13 0.34
CA LYS A 97 6.50 12.93 0.87
C LYS A 97 5.45 13.52 -0.08
N LEU A 98 4.42 12.75 -0.38
CA LEU A 98 3.25 13.22 -1.11
C LEU A 98 2.18 13.69 -0.14
N THR A 99 1.47 14.75 -0.53
CA THR A 99 0.30 15.25 0.20
C THR A 99 -1.01 14.66 -0.32
N SER A 100 -1.03 14.18 -1.57
CA SER A 100 -2.18 13.56 -2.22
C SER A 100 -1.71 12.64 -3.34
N LEU A 101 -2.50 11.59 -3.62
CA LEU A 101 -2.39 10.73 -4.79
C LEU A 101 -3.19 11.26 -5.99
N GLY A 102 -3.94 12.36 -5.83
CA GLY A 102 -4.83 12.89 -6.86
C GLY A 102 -5.96 11.90 -7.18
N ASP A 103 -6.16 11.60 -8.46
CA ASP A 103 -7.20 10.66 -8.93
C ASP A 103 -6.86 9.18 -8.65
N ARG A 104 -5.70 8.87 -8.07
CA ARG A 104 -5.25 7.48 -7.91
C ARG A 104 -5.84 6.81 -6.68
N VAL A 105 -6.18 5.53 -6.84
CA VAL A 105 -6.51 4.58 -5.78
C VAL A 105 -5.40 3.53 -5.72
N LEU A 106 -4.90 3.25 -4.52
CA LEU A 106 -3.93 2.16 -4.29
C LEU A 106 -4.67 0.95 -3.73
N PHE A 107 -4.39 -0.23 -4.27
CA PHE A 107 -4.94 -1.49 -3.79
C PHE A 107 -3.83 -2.30 -3.12
N LEU A 108 -4.03 -2.64 -1.87
CA LEU A 108 -3.10 -3.39 -1.04
C LEU A 108 -3.75 -4.75 -0.69
N GLY A 109 -3.40 -5.77 -1.48
CA GLY A 109 -3.75 -7.16 -1.28
C GLY A 109 -2.50 -8.00 -1.01
N ASN A 110 -2.68 -9.18 -0.39
CA ASN A 110 -1.55 -10.01 0.01
C ASN A 110 -0.74 -10.45 -1.22
N GLY A 111 0.51 -10.02 -1.29
CA GLY A 111 1.41 -10.28 -2.43
C GLY A 111 1.06 -9.54 -3.72
N CYS A 112 0.04 -8.67 -3.74
CA CYS A 112 -0.36 -7.92 -4.93
C CYS A 112 -0.70 -6.47 -4.58
N LEU A 113 0.15 -5.55 -5.02
CA LEU A 113 -0.03 -4.12 -4.85
C LEU A 113 -0.05 -3.44 -6.20
N PHE A 114 -1.09 -2.66 -6.45
CA PHE A 114 -1.22 -1.93 -7.71
C PHE A 114 -1.97 -0.61 -7.50
N SER A 115 -1.88 0.25 -8.51
CA SER A 115 -2.58 1.52 -8.56
C SER A 115 -3.51 1.55 -9.77
N ALA A 116 -4.69 2.15 -9.60
CA ALA A 116 -5.61 2.47 -10.69
C ALA A 116 -6.12 3.92 -10.57
N SER A 117 -6.65 4.46 -11.66
CA SER A 117 -7.36 5.73 -11.66
C SER A 117 -8.78 5.52 -11.14
N ALA A 118 -9.25 6.43 -10.28
CA ALA A 118 -10.64 6.43 -9.83
C ALA A 118 -11.60 6.65 -11.01
N SER A 119 -11.22 7.54 -11.94
CA SER A 119 -12.01 7.77 -13.15
C SER A 119 -12.11 6.54 -14.06
N GLU A 120 -11.03 5.77 -14.22
CA GLU A 120 -11.02 4.50 -14.99
C GLU A 120 -11.89 3.44 -14.31
N LEU A 121 -11.92 3.43 -12.97
CA LEU A 121 -12.74 2.52 -12.18
C LEU A 121 -14.20 2.97 -12.07
N SER A 122 -14.56 4.14 -12.62
CA SER A 122 -15.89 4.74 -12.45
C SER A 122 -16.29 4.94 -10.98
N VAL A 123 -15.32 5.17 -10.09
CA VAL A 123 -15.56 5.52 -8.68
C VAL A 123 -15.40 7.02 -8.49
N THR A 124 -16.15 7.61 -7.57
CA THR A 124 -16.24 9.08 -7.47
C THR A 124 -15.00 9.72 -6.85
N LYS A 125 -14.19 8.94 -6.13
CA LYS A 125 -13.10 9.46 -5.31
C LYS A 125 -11.78 8.72 -5.51
N GLY A 126 -10.75 9.50 -5.87
CA GLY A 126 -9.34 9.11 -5.77
C GLY A 126 -8.76 9.45 -4.41
N ASN A 127 -7.43 9.46 -4.29
CA ASN A 127 -6.72 9.74 -3.04
C ASN A 127 -7.10 8.77 -1.90
N CYS A 128 -7.24 7.49 -2.26
CA CYS A 128 -7.64 6.43 -1.34
C CYS A 128 -6.69 5.24 -1.41
N VAL A 129 -6.62 4.50 -0.30
CA VAL A 129 -5.94 3.20 -0.20
C VAL A 129 -6.97 2.15 0.19
N ILE A 130 -7.14 1.12 -0.61
CA ILE A 130 -8.07 0.02 -0.37
C ILE A 130 -7.27 -1.19 0.09
N PHE A 131 -7.64 -1.71 1.25
CA PHE A 131 -7.15 -2.97 1.79
C PHE A 131 -8.16 -4.07 1.42
N ILE A 132 -7.65 -5.17 0.87
CA ILE A 132 -8.47 -6.30 0.38
C ILE A 132 -8.11 -7.60 1.12
N ASP A 133 -7.33 -7.51 2.20
CA ASP A 133 -6.87 -8.69 2.95
C ASP A 133 -6.55 -8.34 4.40
N ASP A 134 -6.71 -9.31 5.29
CA ASP A 134 -6.44 -9.21 6.73
C ASP A 134 -4.94 -9.13 7.06
N ALA A 135 -4.08 -9.52 6.11
CA ALA A 135 -2.63 -9.51 6.25
C ALA A 135 -2.05 -8.11 6.58
N PHE A 136 -2.75 -7.04 6.19
CA PHE A 136 -2.26 -5.68 6.35
C PHE A 136 -2.57 -5.06 7.70
N LEU A 137 -3.64 -5.51 8.36
CA LEU A 137 -4.26 -4.80 9.46
C LEU A 137 -4.47 -5.75 10.64
N HIS A 138 -3.65 -5.63 11.70
CA HIS A 138 -3.87 -6.37 12.96
C HIS A 138 -4.91 -5.65 13.84
N PHE A 139 -5.94 -5.08 13.21
CA PHE A 139 -6.92 -4.27 13.89
C PHE A 139 -8.00 -5.14 14.51
N ASN A 140 -8.21 -4.94 15.82
CA ASN A 140 -9.42 -5.37 16.51
C ASN A 140 -10.44 -4.21 16.57
N CYS A 141 -10.49 -3.39 15.50
CA CYS A 141 -11.50 -2.35 15.36
C CYS A 141 -12.84 -3.02 15.10
N LYS A 142 -13.78 -2.83 16.03
CA LYS A 142 -15.14 -3.38 15.96
C LYS A 142 -15.73 -3.06 14.57
N ASN A 143 -16.12 -4.11 13.84
CA ASN A 143 -16.75 -4.10 12.52
C ASN A 143 -15.84 -4.07 11.27
N MET A 144 -14.50 -4.05 11.39
CA MET A 144 -13.58 -4.19 10.23
C MET A 144 -13.03 -5.61 10.12
N GLN A 145 -13.92 -6.60 10.09
CA GLN A 145 -13.53 -8.00 9.98
C GLN A 145 -12.84 -8.25 8.62
N TYR A 146 -11.67 -8.90 8.66
CA TYR A 146 -10.90 -9.40 7.51
C TYR A 146 -10.18 -8.37 6.62
N GLY A 147 -9.88 -7.16 7.13
CA GLY A 147 -9.00 -6.22 6.42
C GLY A 147 -9.59 -5.59 5.15
N ASN A 148 -10.90 -5.71 4.93
CA ASN A 148 -11.61 -5.08 3.83
C ASN A 148 -12.05 -3.66 4.21
N CYS A 149 -11.23 -2.67 3.89
CA CYS A 149 -11.52 -1.27 4.23
C CYS A 149 -10.88 -0.27 3.27
N VAL A 150 -11.45 0.91 3.24
CA VAL A 150 -10.96 2.05 2.46
C VAL A 150 -10.39 3.08 3.43
N PHE A 151 -9.14 3.48 3.20
CA PHE A 151 -8.52 4.60 3.89
C PHE A 151 -8.53 5.83 2.98
N ASP A 152 -9.24 6.86 3.43
CA ASP A 152 -9.31 8.17 2.78
C ASP A 152 -8.13 9.04 3.23
N LEU A 153 -7.24 9.43 2.31
CA LEU A 153 -6.07 10.26 2.66
C LEU A 153 -6.42 11.71 2.99
N ASP A 154 -7.56 12.23 2.50
CA ASP A 154 -8.01 13.60 2.81
C ASP A 154 -8.56 13.67 4.23
N GLN A 155 -9.46 12.74 4.56
CA GLN A 155 -10.13 12.69 5.87
C GLN A 155 -9.28 11.98 6.93
N ARG A 156 -8.27 11.22 6.51
CA ARG A 156 -7.46 10.31 7.34
C ARG A 156 -8.32 9.35 8.14
N GLN A 157 -9.36 8.84 7.49
CA GLN A 157 -10.34 7.95 8.10
C GLN A 157 -10.33 6.60 7.40
N LEU A 158 -10.52 5.56 8.20
CA LEU A 158 -10.74 4.20 7.73
C LEU A 158 -12.24 3.90 7.76
N THR A 159 -12.77 3.41 6.65
CA THR A 159 -14.18 3.03 6.50
C THR A 159 -14.26 1.57 6.05
N PRO A 160 -15.15 0.73 6.64
CA PRO A 160 -15.36 -0.63 6.15
C PRO A 160 -15.72 -0.62 4.66
N LEU A 161 -15.17 -1.55 3.87
CA LEU A 161 -15.47 -1.62 2.44
C LEU A 161 -16.96 -1.85 2.17
N SER A 162 -17.66 -2.55 3.07
CA SER A 162 -19.12 -2.76 3.05
C SER A 162 -19.93 -1.46 3.06
N ASP A 163 -19.37 -0.41 3.66
CA ASP A 163 -20.01 0.89 3.80
C ASP A 163 -19.69 1.80 2.61
N CYS A 164 -18.87 1.31 1.66
CA CYS A 164 -18.50 2.02 0.45
C CYS A 164 -18.94 1.23 -0.80
N PRO A 165 -20.23 1.28 -1.19
CA PRO A 165 -20.76 0.48 -2.30
C PRO A 165 -20.02 0.72 -3.62
N GLU A 166 -19.53 1.94 -3.87
CA GLU A 166 -18.77 2.27 -5.08
C GLU A 166 -17.50 1.42 -5.24
N TYR A 167 -16.78 1.19 -4.15
CA TYR A 167 -15.56 0.36 -4.17
C TYR A 167 -15.89 -1.13 -3.99
N PHE A 168 -16.89 -1.47 -3.18
CA PHE A 168 -17.34 -2.85 -2.98
C PHE A 168 -17.81 -3.49 -4.31
N ASN A 169 -18.55 -2.72 -5.11
CA ASN A 169 -19.09 -3.19 -6.38
C ASN A 169 -18.03 -3.41 -7.47
N LEU A 170 -16.78 -2.97 -7.27
CA LEU A 170 -15.66 -3.33 -8.16
C LEU A 170 -15.34 -4.83 -8.09
N PHE A 171 -15.63 -5.47 -6.97
CA PHE A 171 -15.30 -6.88 -6.71
C PHE A 171 -16.54 -7.78 -6.65
N TRP A 172 -17.74 -7.20 -6.50
CA TRP A 172 -18.98 -7.96 -6.29
C TRP A 172 -20.20 -7.35 -7.02
N PRO A 173 -21.07 -8.16 -7.66
CA PRO A 173 -20.92 -9.60 -7.88
C PRO A 173 -19.70 -9.89 -8.75
N PRO A 174 -19.06 -11.07 -8.60
CA PRO A 174 -17.97 -11.45 -9.46
C PRO A 174 -18.46 -11.39 -10.90
N THR A 175 -17.64 -10.82 -11.77
CA THR A 175 -17.92 -10.80 -13.20
C THR A 175 -18.10 -12.23 -13.72
N GLU A 176 -18.95 -12.41 -14.73
CA GLU A 176 -19.41 -13.74 -15.18
C GLU A 176 -18.25 -14.71 -15.51
N TRP A 177 -17.12 -14.19 -16.01
CA TRP A 177 -15.93 -14.98 -16.34
C TRP A 177 -15.24 -15.62 -15.12
N ILE A 178 -15.43 -15.07 -13.91
CA ILE A 178 -14.98 -15.69 -12.65
C ILE A 178 -15.91 -16.84 -12.27
N GLY A 179 -17.21 -16.70 -12.53
CA GLY A 179 -18.23 -17.73 -12.26
C GLY A 179 -18.12 -18.95 -13.19
N GLU A 180 -17.76 -18.74 -14.46
CA GLU A 180 -17.59 -19.81 -15.45
C GLU A 180 -16.40 -20.74 -15.14
N CYS A 181 -15.36 -20.26 -14.43
CA CYS A 181 -14.20 -21.06 -14.04
C CYS A 181 -14.51 -22.10 -12.93
N CYS A 182 -15.64 -21.97 -12.24
CA CYS A 182 -15.98 -22.78 -11.06
C CYS A 182 -17.00 -23.90 -11.35
N VAL A 183 -17.46 -24.05 -12.59
CA VAL A 183 -18.36 -25.15 -12.96
C VAL A 183 -17.56 -26.23 -13.69
N PRO A 184 -17.24 -27.37 -13.06
CA PRO A 184 -16.66 -28.50 -13.79
C PRO A 184 -17.66 -28.97 -14.86
N LYS A 185 -17.18 -29.12 -16.10
CA LYS A 185 -17.92 -29.81 -17.16
C LYS A 185 -18.12 -31.29 -16.86
#